data_AF-T1FBW3-F1
#
_entry.id   AF-T1FBW3-F1
#
_cell.length_a   1.000
_cell.length_b   1.000
_cell.length_c   1.000
_cell.angle_alpha   90.00
_cell.angle_beta   90.00
_cell.angle_gamma   90.00
#
_symmetry.space_group_name_H-M   'P 1'
#
loop_
_entity.id
_entity.type
_entity.pdbx_description
1 polymer ?
#
loop_
_entity_poly.entity_id
_entity_poly.type
_entity_poly.pdbx_seq_one_letter_code
_entity_poly.pdbx_strand_id
1 'polypeptide(L)'
;MLKKPFSRVYSFGPTFRAEDSHTRHHLSEFYMLEAEVAFTRSLCDVIKWIEGLIKCMTFAVLERCSSDVQFFFKNSKSAKLEWGADLHKEHERFLTEYFNDVPVFVTDYPAAIKPFYARDNGDRATVASLDLLFSDVGEVCGGSLREERYDFLKSKLEQLNLCKSLEWYLDLRKFGSCPHGGFGLGFERYIQMLLGLNNIKDAIPFPRYTSSCKL
;
A
#
# COMPACT_ATOMS: atom_id res chain seq x y z
N MET A 1 -2.17 30.84 12.12
CA MET A 1 -3.45 30.11 12.36
C MET A 1 -3.92 29.53 11.03
N LEU A 2 -3.54 28.29 10.70
CA LEU A 2 -4.00 27.63 9.46
C LEU A 2 -5.49 27.30 9.60
N LYS A 3 -6.34 28.20 9.10
CA LYS A 3 -7.80 28.14 9.18
C LYS A 3 -8.36 27.24 8.07
N LYS A 4 -8.32 25.92 8.33
CA LYS A 4 -9.12 24.80 7.78
C LYS A 4 -8.18 23.61 7.55
N PRO A 5 -8.30 22.52 8.33
CA PRO A 5 -7.59 21.28 8.00
C PRO A 5 -8.07 20.79 6.62
N PHE A 6 -7.15 20.42 5.75
CA PHE A 6 -7.49 19.84 4.44
C PHE A 6 -8.19 18.50 4.67
N SER A 7 -9.41 18.34 4.15
CA SER A 7 -10.21 17.13 4.37
C SER A 7 -9.81 15.96 3.48
N ARG A 8 -9.11 16.24 2.37
CA ARG A 8 -8.61 15.24 1.42
C ARG A 8 -7.27 15.74 0.91
N VAL A 9 -6.24 14.93 1.07
CA VAL A 9 -4.88 15.23 0.62
C VAL A 9 -4.28 14.01 -0.04
N TYR A 10 -3.36 14.24 -0.96
CA TYR A 10 -2.50 13.18 -1.46
C TYR A 10 -1.07 13.69 -1.64
N SER A 11 -0.10 12.79 -1.51
CA SER A 11 1.28 12.98 -1.89
C SER A 11 1.59 12.07 -3.08
N PHE A 12 2.41 12.56 -4.00
CA PHE A 12 3.05 11.72 -5.02
C PHE A 12 4.52 12.07 -5.03
N GLY A 13 5.36 11.15 -4.58
CA GLY A 13 6.78 11.47 -4.40
C GLY A 13 7.65 10.27 -4.09
N PRO A 14 8.98 10.48 -4.12
CA PRO A 14 9.94 9.42 -3.83
C PRO A 14 9.87 9.03 -2.36
N THR A 15 9.93 7.73 -2.12
CA THR A 15 10.05 7.09 -0.80
C THR A 15 11.26 6.18 -0.81
N PHE A 16 11.92 6.09 0.33
CA PHE A 16 13.17 5.35 0.47
C PHE A 16 13.03 4.23 1.49
N ARG A 17 13.58 3.06 1.17
CA ARG A 17 13.74 1.95 2.11
C ARG A 17 15.20 1.54 2.17
N ALA A 18 15.71 1.44 3.39
CA ALA A 18 17.08 1.03 3.68
C ALA A 18 17.18 -0.46 4.07
N GLU A 19 16.14 -1.25 3.75
CA GLU A 19 16.13 -2.68 4.01
C GLU A 19 17.12 -3.41 3.09
N ASP A 20 17.83 -4.38 3.63
CA ASP A 20 18.76 -5.21 2.87
C ASP A 20 17.99 -6.29 2.09
N SER A 21 17.39 -5.89 0.96
CA SER A 21 16.54 -6.76 0.13
C SER A 21 17.03 -6.83 -1.32
N HIS A 22 17.35 -8.05 -1.76
CA HIS A 22 17.87 -8.34 -3.10
C HIS A 22 16.84 -8.96 -4.06
N THR A 23 15.55 -8.87 -3.75
CA THR A 23 14.50 -9.52 -4.57
C THR A 23 14.18 -8.76 -5.86
N ARG A 24 13.47 -9.42 -6.78
CA ARG A 24 12.89 -8.80 -8.01
C ARG A 24 11.68 -7.89 -7.75
N HIS A 25 11.27 -7.71 -6.49
CA HIS A 25 10.06 -6.98 -6.08
C HIS A 25 10.35 -5.80 -5.14
N HIS A 26 11.63 -5.52 -4.84
CA HIS A 26 12.05 -4.47 -3.92
C HIS A 26 13.01 -3.49 -4.60
N LEU A 27 12.80 -2.22 -4.29
CA LEU A 27 13.66 -1.09 -4.64
C LEU A 27 13.98 -0.32 -3.35
N SER A 28 15.16 0.30 -3.30
CA SER A 28 15.54 1.20 -2.21
C SER A 28 15.00 2.63 -2.42
N GLU A 29 14.67 2.99 -3.66
CA GLU A 29 14.02 4.24 -4.05
C GLU A 29 12.90 3.93 -5.03
N PHE A 30 11.68 4.39 -4.72
CA PHE A 30 10.47 4.16 -5.50
C PHE A 30 9.46 5.28 -5.26
N TYR A 31 8.45 5.41 -6.11
CA TYR A 31 7.41 6.43 -5.94
C TYR A 31 6.19 5.86 -5.23
N MET A 32 5.70 6.62 -4.25
CA MET A 32 4.45 6.33 -3.55
C MET A 32 3.41 7.38 -3.92
N LEU A 33 2.20 6.92 -4.23
CA LEU A 33 1.00 7.74 -4.20
C LEU A 33 0.29 7.45 -2.88
N GLU A 34 0.25 8.42 -1.98
CA GLU A 34 -0.41 8.25 -0.68
C GLU A 34 -1.57 9.22 -0.58
N ALA A 35 -2.75 8.73 -0.22
CA ALA A 35 -3.93 9.55 -0.01
C ALA A 35 -4.41 9.44 1.43
N GLU A 36 -4.77 10.57 2.03
CA GLU A 36 -5.30 10.64 3.39
C GLU A 36 -6.59 11.47 3.41
N VAL A 37 -7.60 10.95 4.12
CA VAL A 37 -8.98 11.41 4.01
C VAL A 37 -9.61 11.55 5.39
N ALA A 38 -9.92 12.79 5.75
CA ALA A 38 -10.64 13.11 6.97
C ALA A 38 -12.12 12.71 6.89
N PHE A 39 -12.70 12.44 8.05
CA PHE A 39 -14.09 11.99 8.25
C PHE A 39 -14.41 10.61 7.66
N THR A 40 -13.39 9.82 7.35
CA THR A 40 -13.53 8.42 6.93
C THR A 40 -13.72 7.55 8.15
N ARG A 41 -14.87 6.89 8.25
CA ARG A 41 -15.23 6.03 9.41
C ARG A 41 -15.23 4.55 9.09
N SER A 42 -15.25 4.19 7.81
CA SER A 42 -15.36 2.82 7.35
C SER A 42 -14.18 2.45 6.47
N LEU A 43 -13.63 1.25 6.71
CA LEU A 43 -12.63 0.65 5.84
C LEU A 43 -13.19 0.45 4.42
N CYS A 44 -14.51 0.20 4.28
CA CYS A 44 -15.17 0.09 2.98
C CYS A 44 -15.08 1.38 2.16
N ASP A 45 -15.03 2.55 2.79
CA ASP A 45 -14.87 3.81 2.07
C ASP A 45 -13.45 3.91 1.50
N VAL A 46 -12.42 3.50 2.26
CA VAL A 46 -11.04 3.44 1.76
C VAL A 46 -10.94 2.46 0.59
N ILE A 47 -11.58 1.28 0.68
CA ILE A 47 -11.64 0.30 -0.40
C ILE A 47 -12.22 0.91 -1.68
N LYS A 48 -13.37 1.60 -1.59
CA LYS A 48 -14.01 2.25 -2.75
C LYS A 48 -13.10 3.28 -3.42
N TRP A 49 -12.30 3.99 -2.64
CA TRP A 49 -11.38 5.01 -3.18
C TRP A 49 -10.22 4.37 -3.91
N ILE A 50 -9.63 3.31 -3.35
CA ILE A 50 -8.57 2.52 -4.00
C ILE A 50 -9.12 1.91 -5.29
N GLU A 51 -10.28 1.25 -5.23
CA GLU A 51 -10.91 0.61 -6.39
C GLU A 51 -11.20 1.63 -7.50
N GLY A 52 -11.78 2.78 -7.15
CA GLY A 52 -12.07 3.86 -8.09
C GLY A 52 -10.80 4.44 -8.73
N LEU A 53 -9.75 4.65 -7.94
CA LEU A 53 -8.46 5.14 -8.42
C LEU A 53 -7.82 4.16 -9.42
N ILE A 54 -7.71 2.88 -9.06
CA ILE A 54 -7.12 1.84 -9.92
C ILE A 54 -7.92 1.73 -11.23
N LYS A 55 -9.25 1.62 -11.15
CA LYS A 55 -10.11 1.56 -12.33
C LYS A 55 -9.93 2.77 -13.24
N CYS A 56 -9.91 3.97 -12.68
CA CYS A 56 -9.76 5.21 -13.44
C CYS A 56 -8.40 5.28 -14.14
N MET A 57 -7.30 5.01 -13.42
CA MET A 57 -5.95 5.02 -14.01
C MET A 57 -5.79 3.95 -15.09
N THR A 58 -6.25 2.72 -14.82
CA THR A 58 -6.13 1.62 -15.79
C THR A 58 -6.98 1.90 -17.03
N PHE A 59 -8.21 2.40 -16.87
CA PHE A 59 -9.05 2.78 -18.00
C PHE A 59 -8.41 3.89 -18.84
N ALA A 60 -7.88 4.93 -18.20
CA ALA A 60 -7.22 6.03 -18.89
C ALA A 60 -5.98 5.58 -19.69
N VAL A 61 -5.21 4.63 -19.16
CA VAL A 61 -4.06 4.06 -19.89
C VAL A 61 -4.51 3.18 -21.05
N LEU A 62 -5.51 2.32 -20.85
CA LEU A 62 -6.04 1.47 -21.93
C LEU A 62 -6.67 2.30 -23.05
N GLU A 63 -7.35 3.40 -22.73
CA GLU A 63 -7.94 4.29 -23.71
C GLU A 63 -6.89 5.01 -24.56
N ARG A 64 -5.78 5.45 -23.95
CA ARG A 64 -4.77 6.30 -24.61
C ARG A 64 -3.56 5.54 -25.16
N CYS A 65 -3.21 4.41 -24.57
CA CYS A 65 -1.95 3.69 -24.79
C CYS A 65 -2.16 2.18 -24.96
N SER A 66 -3.36 1.74 -25.42
CA SER A 66 -3.67 0.31 -25.59
C SER A 66 -2.67 -0.43 -26.47
N SER A 67 -2.10 0.20 -27.50
CA SER A 67 -1.07 -0.41 -28.36
C SER A 67 0.18 -0.82 -27.58
N ASP A 68 0.62 0.05 -26.67
CA ASP A 68 1.84 -0.16 -25.88
C ASP A 68 1.59 -1.24 -24.84
N VAL A 69 0.44 -1.18 -24.16
CA VAL A 69 0.02 -2.21 -23.21
C VAL A 69 -0.02 -3.59 -23.91
N GLN A 70 -0.68 -3.68 -25.08
CA GLN A 70 -0.74 -4.93 -25.85
C GLN A 70 0.64 -5.43 -26.29
N PHE A 71 1.57 -4.54 -26.62
CA PHE A 71 2.94 -4.91 -26.97
C PHE A 71 3.66 -5.61 -25.81
N PHE A 72 3.54 -5.08 -24.59
CA PHE A 72 4.14 -5.70 -23.41
C PHE A 72 3.46 -7.03 -23.05
N PHE A 73 2.13 -7.12 -23.14
CA PHE A 73 1.41 -8.37 -22.87
C PHE A 73 1.74 -9.51 -23.85
N LYS A 74 2.00 -9.22 -25.14
CA LYS A 74 2.40 -10.26 -26.11
C LYS A 74 3.75 -10.89 -25.82
N ASN A 75 4.61 -10.21 -25.07
CA ASN A 75 5.97 -10.66 -24.76
C ASN A 75 6.11 -11.28 -23.37
N SER A 76 5.07 -11.20 -22.53
CA SER A 76 5.07 -11.85 -21.22
C SER A 76 4.68 -13.32 -21.35
N LYS A 77 5.69 -14.21 -21.41
CA LYS A 77 5.46 -15.64 -21.13
C LYS A 77 5.19 -15.77 -19.64
N SER A 78 3.98 -16.18 -19.28
CA SER A 78 3.64 -16.56 -17.91
C SER A 78 4.65 -17.61 -17.42
N ALA A 79 5.47 -17.23 -16.45
CA ALA A 79 6.42 -18.14 -15.84
C ALA A 79 5.65 -19.10 -14.92
N LYS A 80 5.85 -20.41 -15.12
CA LYS A 80 5.48 -21.43 -14.13
C LYS A 80 6.20 -21.13 -12.82
N LEU A 81 5.47 -21.15 -11.70
CA LEU A 81 6.01 -20.92 -10.37
C LEU A 81 6.54 -22.20 -9.72
N GLU A 82 7.60 -22.04 -8.92
CA GLU A 82 8.11 -23.01 -7.94
C GLU A 82 7.86 -22.52 -6.51
N TRP A 83 7.92 -23.47 -5.56
CA TRP A 83 7.35 -23.45 -4.20
C TRP A 83 8.35 -23.08 -3.08
N GLY A 84 7.87 -22.32 -2.07
CA GLY A 84 8.41 -22.19 -0.70
C GLY A 84 8.72 -20.75 -0.23
N ALA A 85 7.84 -20.12 0.58
CA ALA A 85 8.07 -19.71 2.00
C ALA A 85 6.97 -18.79 2.65
N ASP A 86 7.22 -18.19 3.83
CA ASP A 86 6.39 -17.58 4.91
C ASP A 86 5.26 -16.54 4.62
N LEU A 87 3.96 -16.89 4.59
CA LEU A 87 2.90 -16.05 3.96
C LEU A 87 3.42 -15.34 2.69
N HIS A 88 4.25 -16.06 1.92
CA HIS A 88 4.89 -15.52 0.74
C HIS A 88 3.84 -15.34 -0.34
N LYS A 89 4.24 -14.62 -1.39
CA LYS A 89 3.58 -14.45 -2.69
C LYS A 89 2.71 -15.62 -3.17
N GLU A 90 3.02 -16.86 -2.77
CA GLU A 90 2.22 -18.07 -2.99
C GLU A 90 0.84 -18.05 -2.34
N HIS A 91 0.69 -17.54 -1.11
CA HIS A 91 -0.61 -17.43 -0.44
C HIS A 91 -1.42 -16.27 -1.04
N GLU A 92 -0.76 -15.15 -1.36
CA GLU A 92 -1.39 -14.03 -2.08
C GLU A 92 -1.89 -14.49 -3.46
N ARG A 93 -1.05 -15.26 -4.17
CA ARG A 93 -1.37 -15.83 -5.47
C ARG A 93 -2.43 -16.93 -5.38
N PHE A 94 -2.38 -17.79 -4.37
CA PHE A 94 -3.43 -18.78 -4.12
C PHE A 94 -4.77 -18.11 -3.90
N LEU A 95 -4.84 -17.03 -3.12
CA LEU A 95 -6.08 -16.29 -2.92
C LEU A 95 -6.61 -15.76 -4.24
N THR A 96 -5.78 -15.12 -5.06
CA THR A 96 -6.23 -14.63 -6.37
C THR A 96 -6.63 -15.77 -7.31
N GLU A 97 -5.87 -16.87 -7.38
CA GLU A 97 -6.16 -18.03 -8.23
C GLU A 97 -7.46 -18.71 -7.80
N TYR A 98 -7.69 -18.86 -6.48
CA TYR A 98 -8.93 -19.39 -5.90
C TYR A 98 -10.15 -18.54 -6.28
N PHE A 99 -9.99 -17.22 -6.41
CA PHE A 99 -11.04 -16.31 -6.84
C PHE A 99 -11.05 -16.06 -8.36
N ASN A 100 -10.44 -16.93 -9.17
CA ASN A 100 -10.36 -16.84 -10.64
C ASN A 100 -9.56 -15.62 -11.16
N ASP A 101 -8.39 -15.37 -10.57
CA ASP A 101 -7.43 -14.33 -10.95
C ASP A 101 -8.00 -12.90 -10.91
N VAL A 102 -9.01 -12.67 -10.07
CA VAL A 102 -9.52 -11.33 -9.80
C VAL A 102 -8.72 -10.65 -8.69
N PRO A 103 -8.57 -9.31 -8.71
CA PRO A 103 -7.94 -8.59 -7.61
C PRO A 103 -8.71 -8.77 -6.30
N VAL A 104 -8.01 -9.03 -5.20
CA VAL A 104 -8.62 -9.35 -3.90
C VAL A 104 -8.18 -8.32 -2.86
N PHE A 105 -9.14 -7.79 -2.10
CA PHE A 105 -8.86 -7.08 -0.86
C PHE A 105 -8.83 -8.07 0.29
N VAL A 106 -7.73 -8.09 1.05
CA VAL A 106 -7.66 -8.75 2.35
C VAL A 106 -7.84 -7.68 3.41
N THR A 107 -8.73 -7.89 4.38
CA THR A 107 -9.07 -6.88 5.40
C THR A 107 -8.91 -7.43 6.81
N ASP A 108 -8.88 -6.51 7.78
CA ASP A 108 -8.89 -6.80 9.21
C ASP A 108 -7.72 -7.68 9.66
N TYR A 109 -6.50 -7.22 9.35
CA TYR A 109 -5.28 -7.93 9.70
C TYR A 109 -5.06 -8.00 11.22
N PRO A 110 -4.34 -9.03 11.69
CA PRO A 110 -3.88 -9.11 13.07
C PRO A 110 -3.11 -7.86 13.50
N ALA A 111 -3.44 -7.32 14.67
CA ALA A 111 -2.85 -6.08 15.18
C ALA A 111 -1.32 -6.17 15.35
N ALA A 112 -0.79 -7.36 15.61
CA ALA A 112 0.63 -7.59 15.89
C ALA A 112 1.57 -7.37 14.67
N ILE A 113 1.05 -7.47 13.45
CA ILE A 113 1.85 -7.38 12.21
C ILE A 113 1.58 -6.09 11.43
N LYS A 114 0.72 -5.22 11.94
CA LYS A 114 0.40 -3.93 11.31
C LYS A 114 0.93 -2.78 12.16
N PRO A 115 1.17 -1.61 11.53
CA PRO A 115 1.72 -0.46 12.23
C PRO A 115 0.84 0.02 13.38
N PHE A 116 1.47 0.61 14.41
CA PHE A 116 0.80 1.11 15.62
C PHE A 116 -0.33 2.10 15.35
N TYR A 117 -0.27 2.82 14.23
CA TYR A 117 -1.25 3.83 13.84
C TYR A 117 -2.54 3.23 13.24
N ALA A 118 -2.60 1.93 12.96
CA ALA A 118 -3.80 1.28 12.46
C ALA A 118 -4.86 1.18 13.58
N ARG A 119 -6.09 1.54 13.24
CA ARG A 119 -7.21 1.61 14.19
C ARG A 119 -7.60 0.21 14.67
N ASP A 120 -7.70 0.04 15.98
CA ASP A 120 -8.16 -1.22 16.59
C ASP A 120 -9.67 -1.42 16.38
N ASN A 121 -10.07 -2.63 15.96
CA ASN A 121 -11.46 -2.98 15.67
C ASN A 121 -12.34 -3.15 16.92
N GLY A 122 -11.74 -3.21 18.11
CA GLY A 122 -12.40 -3.40 19.39
C GLY A 122 -12.42 -4.87 19.87
N ASP A 123 -11.99 -5.80 19.03
CA ASP A 123 -11.84 -7.23 19.34
C ASP A 123 -10.46 -7.55 19.98
N ARG A 124 -9.58 -6.54 20.09
CA ARG A 124 -8.19 -6.65 20.58
C ARG A 124 -7.32 -7.65 19.81
N ALA A 125 -7.77 -8.10 18.64
CA ALA A 125 -7.08 -9.07 17.81
C ALA A 125 -6.73 -8.46 16.44
N THR A 126 -7.60 -7.64 15.89
CA THR A 126 -7.50 -7.12 14.52
C THR A 126 -7.50 -5.60 14.47
N VAL A 127 -6.95 -5.07 13.37
CA VAL A 127 -6.96 -3.63 13.06
C VAL A 127 -7.61 -3.39 11.70
N ALA A 128 -8.34 -2.28 11.59
CA ALA A 128 -9.00 -1.82 10.38
C ALA A 128 -7.96 -1.42 9.32
N SER A 129 -7.41 -2.43 8.65
CA SER A 129 -6.40 -2.33 7.60
C SER A 129 -6.79 -3.23 6.44
N LEU A 130 -6.29 -2.88 5.27
CA LEU A 130 -6.54 -3.60 4.03
C LEU A 130 -5.25 -3.67 3.22
N ASP A 131 -5.10 -4.73 2.45
CA ASP A 131 -4.12 -4.83 1.37
C ASP A 131 -4.86 -5.28 0.08
N LEU A 132 -4.54 -4.65 -1.05
CA LEU A 132 -5.03 -5.01 -2.38
C LEU A 132 -4.00 -5.87 -3.10
N LEU A 133 -4.38 -7.12 -3.38
CA LEU A 133 -3.54 -8.14 -3.97
C LEU A 133 -3.90 -8.37 -5.45
N PHE A 134 -2.86 -8.50 -6.27
CA PHE A 134 -2.94 -8.97 -7.66
C PHE A 134 -2.12 -10.25 -7.83
N SER A 135 -2.58 -11.15 -8.69
CA SER A 135 -2.02 -12.51 -8.85
C SER A 135 -0.53 -12.54 -9.19
N ASP A 136 -0.08 -11.64 -10.07
CA ASP A 136 1.30 -11.64 -10.56
C ASP A 136 2.27 -10.80 -9.71
N VAL A 137 1.75 -9.77 -9.04
CA VAL A 137 2.56 -8.75 -8.36
C VAL A 137 2.51 -8.87 -6.84
N GLY A 138 1.45 -9.45 -6.28
CA GLY A 138 1.17 -9.45 -4.85
C GLY A 138 0.52 -8.15 -4.40
N GLU A 139 0.86 -7.65 -3.21
CA GLU A 139 0.40 -6.36 -2.70
C GLU A 139 0.79 -5.20 -3.64
N VAL A 140 -0.22 -4.46 -4.12
CA VAL A 140 -0.05 -3.24 -4.92
C VAL A 140 -0.39 -1.99 -4.10
N CYS A 141 -1.38 -2.08 -3.21
CA CYS A 141 -1.84 -0.97 -2.39
C CYS A 141 -2.19 -1.44 -0.98
N GLY A 142 -1.66 -0.76 0.04
CA GLY A 142 -1.97 -0.99 1.44
C GLY A 142 -2.69 0.20 2.05
N GLY A 143 -3.66 -0.02 2.94
CA GLY A 143 -4.46 1.04 3.54
C GLY A 143 -4.95 0.71 4.94
N SER A 144 -5.40 1.73 5.67
CA SER A 144 -6.02 1.55 6.98
C SER A 144 -6.85 2.76 7.40
N LEU A 145 -7.78 2.52 8.32
CA LEU A 145 -8.25 3.57 9.20
C LEU A 145 -7.17 3.87 10.24
N ARG A 146 -7.01 5.15 10.58
CA ARG A 146 -6.01 5.59 11.55
C ARG A 146 -6.61 5.61 12.94
N GLU A 147 -5.81 5.23 13.93
CA GLU A 147 -6.20 5.32 15.34
C GLU A 147 -6.32 6.80 15.73
N GLU A 148 -7.56 7.24 15.88
CA GLU A 148 -7.94 8.60 16.19
C GLU A 148 -8.12 8.83 17.70
N ARG A 149 -8.28 7.76 18.49
CA ARG A 149 -8.47 7.82 19.95
C ARG A 149 -7.13 8.04 20.63
N TYR A 150 -7.02 9.17 21.32
CA TYR A 150 -5.78 9.61 21.96
C TYR A 150 -5.20 8.57 22.93
N ASP A 151 -5.99 8.08 23.88
CA ASP A 151 -5.50 7.19 24.94
C ASP A 151 -5.02 5.84 24.39
N PHE A 152 -5.71 5.31 23.37
CA PHE A 152 -5.32 4.07 22.69
C PHE A 152 -4.00 4.24 21.94
N LEU A 153 -3.88 5.31 21.14
CA LEU A 153 -2.66 5.59 20.40
C LEU A 153 -1.47 5.84 21.34
N LYS A 154 -1.69 6.58 22.43
CA LYS A 154 -0.68 6.83 23.45
C LYS A 154 -0.20 5.52 24.08
N SER A 155 -1.11 4.64 24.49
CA SER A 155 -0.75 3.35 25.07
C SER A 155 0.08 2.49 24.11
N LYS A 156 -0.27 2.43 22.82
CA LYS A 156 0.53 1.72 21.80
C LYS A 156 1.94 2.32 21.65
N LEU A 157 2.06 3.65 21.66
CA LEU A 157 3.36 4.32 21.58
C LEU A 157 4.22 4.12 22.83
N GLU A 158 3.61 4.04 24.02
CA GLU A 158 4.30 3.74 25.28
C GLU A 158 4.89 2.33 25.24
N GLN A 159 4.12 1.33 24.76
CA GLN A 159 4.59 -0.04 24.59
C GLN A 159 5.77 -0.17 23.63
N LEU A 160 5.81 0.67 22.59
CA LEU A 160 6.89 0.71 21.61
C LEU A 160 8.06 1.62 22.00
N ASN A 161 8.00 2.29 23.16
CA ASN A 161 8.97 3.30 23.59
C ASN A 161 9.14 4.48 22.58
N LEU A 162 8.05 4.87 21.90
CA LEU A 162 8.04 5.90 20.85
C LEU A 162 7.36 7.22 21.27
N CYS A 163 6.84 7.33 22.50
CA CYS A 163 6.11 8.54 22.91
C CYS A 163 6.90 9.84 22.78
N LYS A 164 8.19 9.84 23.14
CA LYS A 164 9.02 11.05 23.11
C LYS A 164 9.35 11.50 21.68
N SER A 165 9.53 10.56 20.75
CA SER A 165 9.84 10.87 19.36
C SER A 165 8.60 11.28 18.55
N LEU A 166 7.42 10.81 18.97
CA LEU A 166 6.15 11.00 18.27
C LEU A 166 5.14 11.83 19.07
N GLU A 167 5.59 12.69 19.98
CA GLU A 167 4.71 13.58 20.76
C GLU A 167 3.89 14.50 19.84
N TRP A 168 4.54 15.07 18.83
CA TRP A 168 3.85 15.89 17.81
C TRP A 168 2.73 15.13 17.08
N TYR A 169 2.89 13.81 16.90
CA TYR A 169 1.90 12.96 16.23
C TYR A 169 0.70 12.69 17.14
N LEU A 170 0.94 12.59 18.45
CA LEU A 170 -0.11 12.51 19.48
C LEU A 170 -0.88 13.82 19.61
N ASP A 171 -0.23 14.97 19.45
CA ASP A 171 -0.89 16.28 19.50
C ASP A 171 -1.94 16.45 18.40
N LEU A 172 -1.77 15.79 17.25
CA LEU A 172 -2.79 15.72 16.19
C LEU A 172 -4.11 15.12 16.70
N ARG A 173 -4.07 14.24 17.71
CA ARG A 173 -5.25 13.61 18.32
C ARG A 173 -5.81 14.43 19.49
N LYS A 174 -5.06 15.38 20.05
CA LYS A 174 -5.53 16.26 21.14
C LYS A 174 -6.39 17.40 20.61
N PHE A 175 -5.99 18.01 19.49
CA PHE A 175 -6.60 19.25 19.01
C PHE A 175 -7.27 19.05 17.65
N GLY A 176 -8.52 18.58 17.66
CA GLY A 176 -9.32 18.42 16.44
C GLY A 176 -9.14 17.09 15.73
N SER A 177 -8.94 16.00 16.48
CA SER A 177 -8.98 14.63 15.95
C SER A 177 -10.30 14.36 15.22
N CYS A 178 -10.23 13.58 14.16
CA CYS A 178 -11.39 13.06 13.47
C CYS A 178 -11.13 11.62 13.03
N PRO A 179 -12.17 10.81 12.80
CA PRO A 179 -12.00 9.56 12.08
C PRO A 179 -11.40 9.85 10.71
N HIS A 180 -10.33 9.15 10.36
CA HIS A 180 -9.66 9.32 9.08
C HIS A 180 -9.04 7.99 8.65
N GLY A 181 -8.81 7.88 7.35
CA GLY A 181 -8.18 6.72 6.74
C GLY A 181 -7.41 7.13 5.51
N GLY A 182 -6.53 6.25 5.09
CA GLY A 182 -5.69 6.49 3.94
C GLY A 182 -5.09 5.21 3.40
N PHE A 183 -4.43 5.36 2.27
CA PHE A 183 -3.77 4.26 1.57
C PHE A 183 -2.51 4.75 0.86
N GLY A 184 -1.58 3.83 0.66
CA GLY A 184 -0.38 4.01 -0.14
C GLY A 184 -0.41 3.05 -1.32
N LEU A 185 -0.17 3.55 -2.51
CA LEU A 185 0.01 2.78 -3.74
C LEU A 185 1.47 2.85 -4.16
N GLY A 186 2.11 1.69 -4.29
CA GLY A 186 3.44 1.60 -4.88
C GLY A 186 3.35 1.80 -6.39
N PHE A 187 3.84 2.93 -6.88
CA PHE A 187 3.64 3.32 -8.28
C PHE A 187 4.33 2.35 -9.26
N GLU A 188 5.55 1.93 -8.96
CA GLU A 188 6.28 0.95 -9.76
C GLU A 188 5.61 -0.44 -9.71
N ARG A 189 4.97 -0.81 -8.60
CA ARG A 189 4.17 -2.06 -8.53
C ARG A 189 2.91 -1.97 -9.38
N TYR A 190 2.26 -0.81 -9.43
CA TYR A 190 1.15 -0.56 -10.34
C TYR A 190 1.59 -0.65 -11.81
N ILE A 191 2.73 -0.06 -12.19
CA ILE A 191 3.30 -0.19 -13.54
C ILE A 191 3.65 -1.64 -13.85
N GLN A 192 4.29 -2.34 -12.90
CA GLN A 192 4.63 -3.75 -13.01
C GLN A 192 3.40 -4.59 -13.34
N MET A 193 2.29 -4.37 -12.63
CA MET A 193 1.00 -5.03 -12.87
C MET A 193 0.44 -4.66 -14.24
N LEU A 194 0.39 -3.37 -14.58
CA LEU A 194 -0.23 -2.87 -15.80
C LEU A 194 0.45 -3.37 -17.08
N LEU A 195 1.78 -3.53 -17.04
CA LEU A 195 2.59 -3.95 -18.18
C LEU A 195 3.01 -5.42 -18.11
N GLY A 196 2.64 -6.15 -17.06
CA GLY A 196 3.01 -7.56 -16.87
C GLY A 196 4.53 -7.78 -16.74
N LEU A 197 5.24 -6.86 -16.06
CA LEU A 197 6.70 -6.93 -15.91
C LEU A 197 7.10 -7.94 -14.83
N ASN A 198 8.11 -8.77 -15.13
CA ASN A 198 8.60 -9.78 -14.17
C ASN A 198 9.48 -9.20 -13.07
N ASN A 199 10.09 -8.02 -13.30
CA ASN A 199 11.03 -7.39 -12.40
C ASN A 199 10.66 -5.91 -12.21
N ILE A 200 10.55 -5.47 -10.95
CA ILE A 200 10.20 -4.09 -10.62
C ILE A 200 11.26 -3.09 -11.12
N LYS A 201 12.50 -3.55 -11.33
CA LYS A 201 13.60 -2.74 -11.84
C LYS A 201 13.38 -2.25 -13.26
N ASP A 202 12.51 -2.93 -14.02
CA ASP A 202 12.12 -2.55 -15.38
C ASP A 202 10.98 -1.52 -15.39
N ALA A 203 10.37 -1.24 -14.24
CA ALA A 203 9.27 -0.29 -14.07
C ALA A 203 9.73 1.14 -13.76
N ILE A 204 11.04 1.36 -13.59
CA ILE A 204 11.65 2.66 -13.28
C ILE A 204 12.92 2.86 -14.13
N PRO A 205 13.22 4.09 -14.63
CA PRO A 205 14.37 4.30 -15.51
C PRO A 205 15.73 3.95 -14.90
N PHE A 206 15.96 4.30 -13.63
CA PHE A 206 17.24 4.13 -12.94
C PHE A 206 17.04 3.46 -11.57
N PRO A 207 16.82 2.13 -11.53
CA PRO A 207 16.48 1.44 -10.30
C PRO A 207 17.60 1.54 -9.26
N ARG A 208 17.24 1.92 -8.04
CA ARG A 208 18.10 1.85 -6.85
C ARG A 208 17.72 0.64 -6.02
N TYR A 209 18.70 -0.17 -5.64
CA TYR A 209 18.53 -1.35 -4.80
C TYR A 209 19.85 -1.63 -4.08
N THR A 210 19.86 -2.57 -3.13
CA THR A 210 21.07 -2.91 -2.38
C THR A 210 22.25 -3.15 -3.33
N SER A 211 23.37 -2.47 -3.05
CA SER A 211 24.60 -2.50 -3.84
C SER A 211 24.53 -1.88 -5.25
N SER A 212 23.49 -1.10 -5.57
CA SER A 212 23.34 -0.42 -6.86
C SER A 212 22.80 1.02 -6.75
N CYS A 213 23.63 1.99 -7.13
CA CYS A 213 23.29 3.42 -7.23
C CYS A 213 23.83 4.05 -8.53
N LYS A 214 23.85 3.27 -9.63
CA LYS A 214 24.40 3.73 -10.92
C LYS A 214 23.37 4.56 -11.69
N LEU A 215 23.81 5.68 -12.27
CA LEU A 215 23.07 6.41 -13.29
C LEU A 215 23.26 5.73 -14.65
#